data_AF-A0A853DK31-F1
#
_entry.id   AF-A0A853DK31-F1
#
_cell.length_a   1.000
_cell.length_b   1.000
_cell.length_c   1.000
_cell.angle_alpha   90.00
_cell.angle_beta   90.00
_cell.angle_gamma   90.00
#
_symmetry.space_group_name_H-M   'P 1'
#
loop_
_entity.id
_entity.type
_entity.pdbx_description
1 polymer ?
#
loop_
_entity_poly.entity_id
_entity_poly.type
_entity_poly.pdbx_seq_one_letter_code
_entity_poly.pdbx_strand_id
1 'polypeptide(L)'
;MDYGKFKYEAAQKAKEARRNQANTILKEVRFRLKIDKHDYETKRKRAEGFLKAGDKVKAMILFRGREQSRPEQGVRLLQRFAEDVAELGQVESNPTIDGRNMVMIISPLKNKSEAKAEANAQRAASKARAQGRDTDEVADADDAAQSDESSPAQATNEEK
;
A
#
# COMPACT_ATOMS: atom_id res chain seq x y z
N MET A 1 -10.80 27.55 -36.42
CA MET A 1 -10.18 26.59 -35.48
C MET A 1 -8.78 27.08 -35.18
N ASP A 2 -8.56 27.59 -33.96
CA ASP A 2 -7.25 28.11 -33.57
C ASP A 2 -6.30 26.96 -33.24
N TYR A 3 -5.40 26.66 -34.18
CA TYR A 3 -4.49 25.53 -34.10
C TYR A 3 -3.51 25.64 -32.90
N GLY A 4 -3.19 26.87 -32.48
CA GLY A 4 -2.34 27.14 -31.32
C GLY A 4 -3.00 26.74 -30.00
N LYS A 5 -4.29 27.08 -29.82
CA LYS A 5 -5.06 26.73 -28.61
C LYS A 5 -5.25 25.22 -28.50
N PHE A 6 -5.55 24.54 -29.61
CA PHE A 6 -5.67 23.09 -29.67
C PHE A 6 -4.37 22.37 -29.27
N LYS A 7 -3.21 22.84 -29.74
CA LYS A 7 -1.91 22.27 -29.35
C LYS A 7 -1.63 22.41 -27.86
N TYR A 8 -2.00 23.54 -27.25
CA TYR A 8 -1.82 23.75 -25.81
C TYR A 8 -2.72 22.83 -24.98
N GLU A 9 -4.01 22.73 -25.33
CA GLU A 9 -4.96 21.85 -24.64
C GLU A 9 -4.58 20.37 -24.81
N ALA A 10 -4.13 19.96 -26.00
CA ALA A 10 -3.63 18.62 -26.25
C ALA A 10 -2.36 18.30 -25.44
N ALA A 11 -1.43 19.26 -25.33
CA ALA A 11 -0.21 19.10 -24.54
C ALA A 11 -0.52 18.99 -23.04
N GLN A 12 -1.44 19.81 -22.53
CA GLN A 12 -1.88 19.77 -21.12
C GLN A 12 -2.59 18.44 -20.81
N LYS A 13 -3.53 18.02 -21.66
CA LYS A 13 -4.21 16.73 -21.51
C LYS A 13 -3.24 15.55 -21.57
N ALA A 14 -2.23 15.59 -22.45
CA ALA A 14 -1.20 14.56 -22.51
C ALA A 14 -0.33 14.52 -21.25
N LYS A 15 -0.02 15.68 -20.66
CA LYS A 15 0.75 15.78 -19.40
C LYS A 15 -0.05 15.25 -18.21
N GLU A 16 -1.33 15.57 -18.13
CA GLU A 16 -2.25 15.05 -17.12
C GLU A 16 -2.46 13.54 -17.27
N ALA A 17 -2.64 13.04 -18.49
CA ALA A 17 -2.75 11.62 -18.77
C ALA A 17 -1.49 10.83 -18.33
N ARG A 18 -0.29 11.34 -18.64
CA ARG A 18 0.96 10.72 -18.16
C ARG A 18 1.09 10.72 -16.64
N ARG A 19 0.61 11.77 -15.96
CA ARG A 19 0.65 11.84 -14.49
C ARG A 19 -0.33 10.87 -13.85
N ASN A 20 -1.50 10.68 -14.46
CA ASN A 20 -2.55 9.78 -13.97
C ASN A 20 -2.32 8.32 -14.37
N GLN A 21 -1.41 8.06 -15.31
CA GLN A 21 -1.03 6.70 -15.68
C GLN A 21 -0.42 5.96 -14.48
N ALA A 22 -1.07 4.88 -14.08
CA ALA A 22 -0.59 4.02 -13.02
C ALA A 22 0.55 3.13 -13.56
N ASN A 23 1.79 3.64 -13.55
CA ASN A 23 2.94 2.88 -14.00
C ASN A 23 3.24 1.72 -13.05
N THR A 24 3.05 0.49 -13.50
CA THR A 24 3.44 -0.73 -12.78
C THR A 24 4.96 -0.85 -12.76
N ILE A 25 5.54 -0.97 -11.57
CA ILE A 25 6.99 -1.08 -11.40
C ILE A 25 7.32 -2.55 -11.07
N LEU A 26 8.44 -3.04 -11.61
CA LEU A 26 8.99 -4.33 -11.21
C LEU A 26 9.84 -4.17 -9.96
N LYS A 27 9.38 -4.73 -8.83
CA LYS A 27 10.07 -4.71 -7.55
C LYS A 27 10.81 -6.02 -7.34
N GLU A 28 12.08 -5.94 -6.95
CA GLU A 28 12.90 -7.12 -6.74
C GLU A 28 12.88 -7.56 -5.26
N VAL A 29 12.69 -8.85 -5.02
CA VAL A 29 12.81 -9.48 -3.70
C VAL A 29 13.85 -10.59 -3.80
N ARG A 30 14.94 -10.43 -3.04
CA ARG A 30 16.10 -11.33 -3.12
C ARG A 30 16.09 -12.34 -1.99
N PHE A 31 16.14 -13.62 -2.37
CA PHE A 31 16.19 -14.76 -1.49
C PHE A 31 17.58 -15.41 -1.50
N ARG A 32 17.91 -16.06 -0.40
CA ARG A 32 19.06 -16.98 -0.31
C ARG A 32 18.52 -18.41 -0.33
N LEU A 33 19.31 -19.35 -0.83
CA LEU A 33 18.89 -20.75 -0.89
C LEU A 33 18.61 -21.33 0.51
N LYS A 34 19.47 -20.98 1.49
CA LYS A 34 19.30 -21.31 2.91
C LYS A 34 18.74 -20.10 3.66
N ILE A 35 17.44 -19.86 3.53
CA ILE A 35 16.75 -18.79 4.23
C ILE A 35 16.17 -19.30 5.56
N ASP A 36 16.24 -18.46 6.59
CA ASP A 36 15.56 -18.72 7.87
C ASP A 36 14.04 -18.46 7.75
N LYS A 37 13.24 -19.11 8.59
CA LYS A 37 11.78 -18.95 8.59
C LYS A 37 11.35 -17.48 8.79
N HIS A 38 12.00 -16.75 9.70
CA HIS A 38 11.64 -15.37 10.00
C HIS A 38 12.01 -14.40 8.86
N ASP A 39 13.18 -14.58 8.24
CA ASP A 39 13.59 -13.80 7.06
C ASP A 39 12.66 -14.06 5.87
N TYR A 40 12.24 -15.32 5.69
CA TYR A 40 11.28 -15.70 4.66
C TYR A 40 9.93 -14.98 4.85
N GLU A 41 9.37 -15.02 6.06
CA GLU A 41 8.10 -14.35 6.37
C GLU A 41 8.17 -12.84 6.14
N THR A 42 9.29 -12.21 6.49
CA THR A 42 9.50 -10.76 6.27
C THR A 42 9.52 -10.43 4.77
N LYS A 43 10.21 -11.25 3.96
CA LYS A 43 10.25 -11.06 2.50
C LYS A 43 8.92 -11.36 1.83
N ARG A 44 8.18 -12.36 2.33
CA ARG A 44 6.81 -12.64 1.92
C ARG A 44 5.91 -11.44 2.16
N LYS A 45 5.86 -10.91 3.38
CA LYS A 45 5.05 -9.71 3.71
C LYS A 45 5.41 -8.50 2.83
N ARG A 46 6.70 -8.30 2.54
CA ARG A 46 7.15 -7.25 1.61
C ARG A 46 6.63 -7.49 0.19
N ALA A 47 6.69 -8.71 -0.32
CA ALA A 47 6.15 -9.05 -1.63
C ALA A 47 4.63 -8.88 -1.70
N GLU A 48 3.90 -9.33 -0.69
CA GLU A 48 2.46 -9.10 -0.56
C GLU A 48 2.12 -7.60 -0.59
N GLY A 49 2.91 -6.77 0.09
CA GLY A 49 2.77 -5.32 0.04
C GLY A 49 2.96 -4.72 -1.36
N PHE A 50 3.90 -5.24 -2.15
CA PHE A 50 4.09 -4.81 -3.53
C PHE A 50 2.95 -5.26 -4.45
N LEU A 51 2.48 -6.51 -4.31
CA LEU A 51 1.35 -7.03 -5.08
C LEU A 51 0.06 -6.26 -4.75
N LYS A 52 -0.19 -5.95 -3.46
CA LYS A 52 -1.30 -5.09 -3.03
C LYS A 52 -1.20 -3.67 -3.57
N ALA A 53 -0.01 -3.15 -3.76
CA ALA A 53 0.21 -1.84 -4.40
C ALA A 53 0.07 -1.87 -5.93
N GLY A 54 -0.17 -3.05 -6.53
CA GLY A 54 -0.28 -3.25 -7.97
C GLY A 54 1.07 -3.23 -8.69
N ASP A 55 2.17 -3.52 -7.99
CA ASP A 55 3.50 -3.68 -8.58
C ASP A 55 3.81 -5.16 -8.85
N LYS A 56 4.58 -5.44 -9.91
CA LYS A 56 5.07 -6.79 -10.21
C LYS A 56 6.23 -7.13 -9.27
N VAL A 57 6.34 -8.38 -8.87
CA VAL A 57 7.43 -8.86 -8.00
C VAL A 57 8.34 -9.80 -8.76
N LYS A 58 9.62 -9.47 -8.85
CA LYS A 58 10.69 -10.35 -9.31
C LYS A 58 11.33 -11.02 -8.10
N ALA A 59 10.96 -12.27 -7.86
CA ALA A 59 11.61 -13.11 -6.86
C ALA A 59 12.91 -13.64 -7.45
N MET A 60 14.04 -13.33 -6.81
CA MET A 60 15.37 -13.72 -7.28
C MET A 60 16.12 -14.50 -6.22
N ILE A 61 16.60 -15.69 -6.54
CA ILE A 61 17.55 -16.45 -5.73
C ILE A 61 18.94 -16.28 -6.35
N LEU A 62 19.94 -15.96 -5.52
CA LEU A 62 21.33 -15.93 -5.95
C LEU A 62 22.03 -17.20 -5.47
N PHE A 63 22.49 -18.04 -6.40
CA PHE A 63 23.26 -19.23 -6.03
C PHE A 63 24.70 -18.84 -5.67
N ARG A 64 25.27 -19.42 -4.61
CA ARG A 64 26.67 -19.19 -4.24
C ARG A 64 27.50 -20.47 -4.34
N GLY A 65 28.57 -20.40 -5.13
CA GLY A 65 29.57 -21.47 -5.25
C GLY A 65 28.92 -22.81 -5.63
N ARG A 66 28.99 -23.78 -4.71
CA ARG A 66 28.51 -25.16 -4.88
C ARG A 66 26.99 -25.31 -4.99
N GLU A 67 26.23 -24.24 -4.78
CA GLU A 67 24.77 -24.26 -4.87
C GLU A 67 24.26 -24.27 -6.32
N GLN A 68 25.08 -23.87 -7.29
CA GLN A 68 24.70 -23.89 -8.71
C GLN A 68 24.40 -25.31 -9.23
N SER A 69 24.97 -26.35 -8.62
CA SER A 69 24.69 -27.74 -9.00
C SER A 69 23.36 -28.26 -8.46
N ARG A 70 22.63 -27.47 -7.65
CA ARG A 70 21.36 -27.87 -7.02
C ARG A 70 20.22 -26.86 -7.32
N PRO A 71 19.88 -26.64 -8.60
CA PRO A 71 18.81 -25.70 -8.97
C PRO A 71 17.44 -26.14 -8.43
N GLU A 72 17.19 -27.44 -8.26
CA GLU A 72 15.93 -28.00 -7.74
C GLU A 72 15.53 -27.45 -6.36
N GLN A 73 16.51 -27.11 -5.51
CA GLN A 73 16.22 -26.51 -4.21
C GLN A 73 15.72 -25.06 -4.36
N GLY A 74 16.25 -24.33 -5.34
CA GLY A 74 15.78 -22.99 -5.68
C GLY A 74 14.38 -23.01 -6.26
N VAL A 75 14.09 -23.95 -7.16
CA VAL A 75 12.75 -24.12 -7.74
C VAL A 75 11.72 -24.40 -6.65
N ARG A 76 12.00 -25.34 -5.74
CA ARG A 76 11.10 -25.65 -4.62
C ARG A 76 10.81 -24.44 -3.72
N LEU A 77 11.82 -23.61 -3.44
CA LEU A 77 11.63 -22.41 -2.63
C LEU A 77 10.74 -21.39 -3.35
N LEU A 78 10.94 -21.17 -4.66
CA LEU A 78 10.12 -20.26 -5.45
C LEU A 78 8.69 -20.78 -5.65
N GLN A 79 8.52 -22.09 -5.81
CA GLN A 79 7.20 -22.72 -5.89
C GLN A 79 6.40 -22.49 -4.62
N ARG A 80 7.00 -22.78 -3.45
CA ARG A 80 6.38 -22.50 -2.14
C ARG A 80 6.05 -21.03 -1.98
N PHE A 81 6.94 -20.14 -2.42
CA PHE A 81 6.69 -18.71 -2.39
C PHE A 81 5.52 -18.30 -3.28
N ALA A 82 5.38 -18.90 -4.47
CA ALA A 82 4.24 -18.67 -5.36
C ALA A 82 2.92 -19.12 -4.74
N GLU A 83 2.90 -20.30 -4.10
CA GLU A 83 1.73 -20.82 -3.38
C GLU A 83 1.30 -19.89 -2.24
N ASP A 84 2.27 -19.41 -1.46
CA ASP A 84 2.05 -18.51 -0.33
C ASP A 84 1.46 -17.14 -0.74
N VAL A 85 1.72 -16.68 -1.96
CA VAL A 85 1.22 -15.39 -2.48
C VAL A 85 0.15 -15.54 -3.55
N ALA A 86 -0.34 -16.76 -3.79
CA ALA A 86 -1.33 -17.08 -4.82
C ALA A 86 -2.66 -16.31 -4.64
N GLU A 87 -2.97 -15.89 -3.42
CA GLU A 87 -4.15 -15.08 -3.12
C GLU A 87 -4.08 -13.67 -3.73
N LEU A 88 -2.87 -13.11 -3.90
CA LEU A 88 -2.66 -11.72 -4.32
C LEU A 88 -2.07 -11.59 -5.72
N GLY A 89 -1.40 -12.63 -6.21
CA GLY A 89 -0.67 -12.60 -7.47
C GLY A 89 -0.71 -13.90 -8.25
N GLN A 90 -0.50 -13.79 -9.55
CA GLN A 90 -0.38 -14.89 -10.49
C GLN A 90 1.06 -14.98 -11.01
N VAL A 91 1.57 -16.20 -11.18
CA VAL A 91 2.88 -16.43 -11.79
C VAL A 91 2.81 -16.06 -13.27
N GLU A 92 3.61 -15.07 -13.68
CA GLU A 92 3.73 -14.63 -15.08
C GLU A 92 4.89 -15.36 -15.78
N SER A 93 5.99 -15.58 -15.05
CA SER A 93 7.17 -16.26 -15.56
C SER A 93 7.63 -17.29 -14.55
N ASN A 94 7.68 -18.55 -14.98
CA ASN A 94 8.09 -19.68 -14.17
C ASN A 94 9.56 -19.56 -13.73
N PRO A 95 9.97 -20.24 -12.63
CA PRO A 95 11.35 -20.24 -12.16
C PRO A 95 12.35 -20.62 -13.26
N THR A 96 13.10 -19.62 -13.75
CA THR A 96 14.07 -19.79 -14.82
C THR A 96 15.46 -19.44 -14.31
N ILE A 97 16.47 -20.21 -14.77
CA ILE A 97 17.87 -19.96 -14.44
C ILE A 97 18.41 -18.88 -15.38
N ASP A 98 18.86 -17.78 -14.80
CA ASP A 98 19.55 -16.68 -15.47
C ASP A 98 20.99 -16.62 -14.93
N GLY A 99 21.85 -17.47 -15.51
CA GLY A 99 23.24 -17.65 -15.11
C GLY A 99 23.40 -18.11 -13.65
N ARG A 100 23.88 -17.21 -12.79
CA ARG A 100 24.09 -17.48 -11.36
C ARG A 100 22.82 -17.25 -10.51
N ASN A 101 21.77 -16.74 -11.13
CA ASN A 101 20.54 -16.37 -10.45
C ASN A 101 19.40 -17.25 -10.96
N MET A 102 18.41 -17.48 -10.11
CA MET A 102 17.12 -18.02 -10.53
C MET A 102 16.08 -16.95 -10.29
N VAL A 103 15.25 -16.69 -11.30
CA VAL A 103 14.26 -15.63 -11.27
C VAL A 103 12.88 -16.19 -11.54
N MET A 104 11.89 -15.63 -10.85
CA MET A 104 10.47 -15.87 -11.08
C MET A 104 9.77 -14.52 -11.01
N ILE A 105 8.79 -14.29 -11.88
CA ILE A 105 8.02 -13.04 -11.90
C ILE A 105 6.57 -13.35 -11.55
N ILE A 106 6.06 -12.60 -10.57
CA ILE A 106 4.68 -12.65 -10.11
C ILE A 106 4.03 -11.31 -10.44
N SER A 107 2.90 -11.39 -11.14
CA SER A 107 2.06 -10.24 -11.44
C SER A 107 0.91 -10.15 -10.43
N PRO A 108 0.48 -8.94 -10.03
CA PRO A 108 -0.67 -8.77 -9.15
C PRO A 108 -1.97 -9.14 -9.88
N LEU A 109 -2.93 -9.72 -9.15
CA LEU A 109 -4.26 -10.03 -9.69
C LEU A 109 -5.10 -8.77 -9.91
N LYS A 110 -4.96 -7.78 -9.02
CA LYS A 110 -5.62 -6.47 -9.11
C LYS A 110 -4.74 -5.49 -9.87
N ASN A 111 -5.35 -4.75 -10.80
CA ASN A 111 -4.65 -3.71 -11.54
C ASN A 111 -4.28 -2.53 -10.64
N LYS A 112 -3.16 -1.87 -10.97
CA LYS A 112 -2.61 -0.75 -10.16
C LYS A 112 -3.58 0.43 -10.00
N SER A 113 -4.47 0.65 -10.96
CA SER A 113 -5.54 1.66 -10.88
C SER A 113 -6.53 1.36 -9.75
N GLU A 114 -6.97 0.11 -9.64
CA GLU A 114 -7.91 -0.35 -8.62
C GLU A 114 -7.27 -0.36 -7.23
N ALA A 115 -6.02 -0.84 -7.15
CA ALA A 115 -5.23 -0.82 -5.92
C ALA A 115 -5.04 0.61 -5.36
N LYS A 116 -4.77 1.59 -6.23
CA LYS A 116 -4.66 3.01 -5.83
C LYS A 116 -5.99 3.60 -5.38
N ALA A 117 -7.09 3.26 -6.06
CA ALA A 117 -8.41 3.73 -5.68
C ALA A 117 -8.81 3.20 -4.30
N GLU A 118 -8.60 1.91 -4.06
CA GLU A 118 -8.89 1.24 -2.79
C GLU A 118 -8.03 1.81 -1.64
N ALA A 119 -6.73 2.02 -1.88
CA ALA A 119 -5.84 2.63 -0.89
C ALA A 119 -6.19 4.10 -0.57
N ASN A 120 -6.63 4.88 -1.56
CA ASN A 120 -7.06 6.27 -1.34
C ASN A 120 -8.39 6.32 -0.58
N ALA A 121 -9.33 5.43 -0.89
CA ALA A 121 -10.60 5.30 -0.17
C ALA A 121 -10.39 4.91 1.30
N GLN A 122 -9.48 3.94 1.57
CA GLN A 122 -9.15 3.53 2.94
C GLN A 122 -8.48 4.66 3.74
N ARG A 123 -7.58 5.45 3.12
CA ARG A 123 -6.95 6.62 3.76
C ARG A 123 -7.94 7.75 4.01
N ALA A 124 -8.89 7.97 3.09
CA ALA A 124 -9.94 8.96 3.28
C ALA A 124 -10.87 8.56 4.45
N ALA A 125 -11.24 7.28 4.53
CA ALA A 125 -12.06 6.75 5.62
C ALA A 125 -11.34 6.81 6.98
N SER A 126 -10.05 6.47 7.05
CA SER A 126 -9.28 6.57 8.29
C SER A 126 -9.05 8.01 8.73
N LYS A 127 -8.82 8.93 7.79
CA LYS A 127 -8.71 10.37 8.07
C LYS A 127 -10.02 10.95 8.58
N ALA A 128 -11.16 10.59 7.98
CA ALA A 128 -12.48 11.01 8.44
C ALA A 128 -12.78 10.48 9.86
N ARG A 129 -12.38 9.25 10.17
CA ARG A 129 -12.58 8.64 11.49
C ARG A 129 -11.67 9.21 12.58
N ALA A 130 -10.50 9.73 12.23
CA ALA A 130 -9.62 10.45 13.14
C ALA A 130 -10.16 11.87 13.41
N GLN A 131 -10.60 12.59 12.36
CA GLN A 131 -11.16 13.94 12.49
C GLN A 131 -12.47 13.97 13.27
N GLY A 132 -13.29 12.92 13.22
CA GLY A 132 -14.50 12.83 14.04
C GLY A 132 -14.24 12.68 15.55
N ARG A 133 -13.12 12.03 15.96
CA ARG A 133 -12.77 11.91 17.39
C ARG A 133 -12.28 13.22 17.97
N ASP A 134 -11.50 13.98 17.20
CA ASP A 134 -11.09 15.33 17.60
C ASP A 134 -12.29 16.26 17.77
N THR A 135 -13.45 16.02 17.16
CA THR A 135 -14.63 16.89 17.31
C THR A 135 -15.49 16.54 18.53
N ASP A 136 -15.56 15.26 18.90
CA ASP A 136 -16.21 14.81 20.15
C ASP A 136 -15.43 15.26 21.40
N GLU A 137 -14.10 15.33 21.34
CA GLU A 137 -13.25 15.69 22.50
C GLU A 137 -13.26 17.21 22.83
N VAL A 138 -13.56 18.08 21.85
CA VAL A 138 -13.74 19.54 22.11
C VAL A 138 -15.16 19.88 22.56
N ALA A 139 -16.17 19.07 22.22
CA ALA A 139 -17.56 19.31 22.61
C ALA A 139 -17.81 19.05 24.11
N ASP A 140 -17.10 18.08 24.71
CA ASP A 140 -17.20 17.76 26.14
C ASP A 140 -16.48 18.79 27.03
N ALA A 141 -15.55 19.57 26.46
CA ALA A 141 -14.79 20.60 27.19
C ALA A 141 -15.50 21.97 27.27
N ASP A 142 -16.40 22.29 26.34
CA ASP A 142 -17.17 23.55 26.32
C ASP A 142 -18.46 23.47 27.18
N ASP A 143 -19.04 22.28 27.39
CA ASP A 143 -20.25 22.09 28.23
C ASP A 143 -19.93 22.23 29.75
N ALA A 144 -18.72 21.87 30.18
CA ALA A 144 -18.29 21.99 31.57
C ALA A 144 -17.95 23.44 32.00
N ALA A 145 -17.80 24.38 31.05
CA ALA A 145 -17.41 25.76 31.33
C ALA A 145 -18.60 26.74 31.41
N GLN A 146 -19.83 26.32 31.06
CA GLN A 146 -21.02 27.19 31.04
C GLN A 146 -21.98 26.99 32.23
N SER A 147 -21.71 26.04 33.14
CA SER A 147 -22.62 25.73 34.25
C SER A 147 -22.37 26.50 35.56
N ASP A 148 -21.41 27.43 35.64
CA ASP A 148 -21.03 28.10 36.90
C ASP A 148 -21.39 29.60 37.01
N GLU A 149 -22.18 30.16 36.07
CA GLU A 149 -22.49 31.60 36.08
C GLU A 149 -24.00 31.96 36.06
N SER A 150 -24.84 31.15 36.71
CA SER A 150 -26.24 31.56 36.97
C SER A 150 -26.79 31.08 38.32
N SER A 151 -26.47 31.83 39.38
CA SER A 151 -27.30 31.86 40.60
C SER A 151 -28.07 33.18 40.68
N PRO A 152 -29.42 33.16 40.68
CA PRO A 152 -30.25 34.33 40.93
C PRO A 152 -30.54 34.45 42.42
N ALA A 153 -30.15 35.57 43.06
CA ALA A 153 -30.62 35.90 44.41
C ALA A 153 -31.78 36.90 44.30
N GLN A 154 -33.01 36.39 44.45
CA GLN A 154 -34.21 37.20 44.64
C GLN A 154 -34.43 37.50 46.14
N ALA A 155 -34.67 38.78 46.41
CA ALA A 155 -35.67 39.38 47.30
C ALA A 155 -35.82 38.90 48.76
N THR A 156 -35.73 39.87 49.69
CA THR A 156 -36.78 40.07 50.71
C THR A 156 -36.85 41.54 51.11
N ASN A 157 -38.08 42.03 51.22
CA ASN A 157 -38.51 43.36 51.63
C ASN A 157 -38.77 43.39 53.15
N GLU A 158 -39.08 44.58 53.67
CA GLU A 158 -39.76 44.92 54.95
C GLU A 158 -38.95 45.30 56.21
N GLU A 159 -38.87 46.62 56.41
CA GLU A 159 -39.33 47.41 57.58
C GLU A 159 -38.71 47.17 58.98
N LYS A 160 -37.90 48.15 59.46
CA LYS A 160 -38.31 49.21 60.40
C LYS A 160 -37.17 50.19 60.67
#